data_AF-A0A7D7BW02-F1
#
_entry.id   AF-A0A7D7BW02-F1
#
_cell.length_a   1.000
_cell.length_b   1.000
_cell.length_c   1.000
_cell.angle_alpha   90.00
_cell.angle_beta   90.00
_cell.angle_gamma   90.00
#
_symmetry.space_group_name_H-M   'P 1'
#
loop_
_entity.id
_entity.type
_entity.pdbx_description
1 polymer ?
#
loop_
_entity_poly.entity_id
_entity_poly.type
_entity_poly.pdbx_seq_one_letter_code
_entity_poly.pdbx_strand_id
1 'polypeptide(L)'
;MNYNKGIALMGLCMTAIGLASTLFYNMSMKKRGQTGKAPAATNDVKNDGRFAMKSVSSHKRIKETVAIGNLHERIGLPAAKTRLHLAELNRERNDGTSPIVSSSDNTVSATRIHGKAIYQPDGRAREFCLWACNLYNGCSNNCDYCFNNKSIMAGTLGGIIVSLKKSLVDTETAFEIFKTELTRWRSKIIKDGGLHFNFVSDPCLAETIELNFRCMDEAQRQGVPCQILTKCADWLDHPAVQNVLSRKGFVSVGFTLTGRDDLEPGASTNRERIQSMKELHNAGISTWASIEPIIDPDLSFEMIRETAGFCDHYKIGILSGKKGYAPQQIRDFVAKVQSLGHTSIYWKESLREFINKQ
;
A
#
# COMPACT_ATOMS: atom_id res chain seq x y z
N MET A 1 -30.97 34.74 -59.76
CA MET A 1 -31.14 35.15 -58.34
C MET A 1 -32.25 34.31 -57.73
N ASN A 2 -32.01 33.84 -56.50
CA ASN A 2 -32.93 33.24 -55.52
C ASN A 2 -33.31 31.74 -55.60
N TYR A 3 -32.56 30.94 -54.83
CA TYR A 3 -33.01 30.03 -53.76
C TYR A 3 -34.52 29.68 -53.68
N ASN A 4 -34.89 28.40 -53.80
CA ASN A 4 -35.13 27.47 -52.67
C ASN A 4 -35.76 26.12 -53.11
N LYS A 5 -35.32 25.04 -52.43
CA LYS A 5 -36.04 23.81 -52.04
C LYS A 5 -36.61 22.81 -53.09
N GLY A 6 -36.16 21.56 -52.93
CA GLY A 6 -36.80 20.31 -53.40
C GLY A 6 -35.82 19.15 -53.24
N ILE A 7 -35.67 18.58 -52.03
CA ILE A 7 -36.23 17.27 -51.64
C ILE A 7 -36.11 16.22 -52.76
N ALA A 8 -35.08 15.37 -52.69
CA ALA A 8 -35.04 14.08 -53.35
C ALA A 8 -34.62 13.03 -52.32
N LEU A 9 -35.48 12.01 -52.23
CA LEU A 9 -35.52 10.90 -51.30
C LEU A 9 -34.78 9.69 -51.90
N MET A 10 -34.34 8.81 -50.99
CA MET A 10 -34.18 7.36 -51.15
C MET A 10 -32.82 6.78 -51.59
N GLY A 11 -32.17 6.14 -50.62
CA GLY A 11 -31.06 5.21 -50.77
C GLY A 11 -30.62 4.66 -49.41
N LEU A 12 -31.21 3.53 -49.03
CA LEU A 12 -31.10 2.75 -47.78
C LEU A 12 -29.72 2.71 -47.07
N CYS A 13 -29.69 2.87 -45.74
CA CYS A 13 -29.40 1.79 -44.76
C CYS A 13 -29.32 2.34 -43.31
N MET A 14 -30.29 1.99 -42.47
CA MET A 14 -30.28 2.04 -40.99
C MET A 14 -30.69 0.60 -40.59
N THR A 15 -30.06 -0.11 -39.64
CA THR A 15 -29.98 0.15 -38.19
C THR A 15 -29.06 -0.90 -37.52
N ALA A 16 -28.60 -0.56 -36.30
CA ALA A 16 -28.25 -1.43 -35.17
C ALA A 16 -26.93 -2.24 -35.19
N ILE A 17 -26.01 -1.87 -34.30
CA ILE A 17 -25.43 -2.74 -33.25
C ILE A 17 -24.91 -1.81 -32.13
N GLY A 18 -25.61 -1.85 -31.00
CA GLY A 18 -25.20 -1.32 -29.71
C GLY A 18 -25.77 -2.24 -28.65
N LEU A 19 -25.01 -2.42 -27.55
CA LEU A 19 -25.31 -3.15 -26.31
C LEU A 19 -25.08 -4.68 -26.31
N ALA A 20 -23.90 -5.07 -25.84
CA ALA A 20 -23.69 -6.35 -25.15
C ALA A 20 -22.50 -6.23 -24.17
N SER A 21 -22.73 -5.69 -22.97
CA SER A 21 -21.82 -5.77 -21.83
C SER A 21 -22.58 -5.56 -20.51
N THR A 22 -23.52 -6.47 -20.23
CA THR A 22 -24.12 -6.67 -18.90
C THR A 22 -24.98 -7.92 -18.98
N LEU A 23 -24.55 -9.01 -18.32
CA LEU A 23 -25.32 -10.18 -17.86
C LEU A 23 -24.45 -11.46 -17.89
N PHE A 24 -23.49 -11.54 -16.96
CA PHE A 24 -23.04 -12.82 -16.41
C PHE A 24 -23.02 -12.68 -14.89
N TYR A 25 -24.21 -12.48 -14.33
CA TYR A 25 -24.49 -12.66 -12.93
C TYR A 25 -25.91 -13.23 -12.81
N ASN A 26 -26.02 -14.35 -12.11
CA ASN A 26 -27.24 -15.11 -11.84
C ASN A 26 -27.86 -15.85 -13.02
N MET A 27 -27.56 -17.15 -13.14
CA MET A 27 -28.56 -18.22 -13.31
C MET A 27 -27.85 -19.58 -13.44
N SER A 28 -27.64 -20.26 -12.33
CA SER A 28 -27.77 -21.73 -12.32
C SER A 28 -28.07 -22.22 -10.91
N MET A 29 -29.33 -22.05 -10.52
CA MET A 29 -29.95 -22.80 -9.43
C MET A 29 -31.28 -23.35 -9.95
N LYS A 30 -31.47 -24.65 -9.69
CA LYS A 30 -32.69 -25.47 -9.79
C LYS A 30 -33.15 -25.98 -11.17
N LYS A 31 -33.02 -27.29 -11.34
CA LYS A 31 -34.18 -28.21 -11.30
C LYS A 31 -33.81 -29.65 -10.87
N ARG A 32 -34.49 -30.10 -9.78
CA ARG A 32 -35.08 -31.42 -9.41
C ARG A 32 -34.35 -32.73 -9.83
N GLY A 33 -34.23 -33.79 -9.02
CA GLY A 33 -34.74 -34.09 -7.67
C GLY A 33 -34.48 -35.56 -7.26
N GLN A 34 -34.66 -35.81 -5.95
CA GLN A 34 -35.01 -37.05 -5.23
C GLN A 34 -34.12 -38.33 -5.22
N THR A 35 -33.73 -38.66 -3.97
CA THR A 35 -33.73 -39.97 -3.28
C THR A 35 -32.79 -41.10 -3.72
N GLY A 36 -31.96 -41.58 -2.78
CA GLY A 36 -31.37 -42.91 -2.83
C GLY A 36 -30.21 -43.11 -1.84
N LYS A 37 -30.37 -44.07 -0.92
CA LYS A 37 -29.43 -44.48 0.14
C LYS A 37 -28.11 -45.08 -0.43
N ALA A 38 -27.04 -45.00 0.36
CA ALA A 38 -25.79 -45.78 0.20
C ALA A 38 -26.03 -47.31 0.29
N PRO A 39 -25.11 -48.17 -0.22
CA PRO A 39 -23.98 -48.60 0.63
C PRO A 39 -22.63 -48.90 -0.06
N ALA A 40 -21.58 -48.85 0.77
CA ALA A 40 -20.31 -49.60 0.87
C ALA A 40 -19.57 -50.23 -0.35
N ALA A 41 -18.28 -49.86 -0.43
CA ALA A 41 -17.04 -50.66 -0.62
C ALA A 41 -16.83 -51.58 -1.83
N THR A 42 -15.69 -51.41 -2.54
CA THR A 42 -14.61 -52.41 -2.71
C THR A 42 -13.42 -51.84 -3.53
N ASN A 43 -12.27 -52.50 -3.37
CA ASN A 43 -10.91 -52.09 -3.70
C ASN A 43 -10.49 -52.27 -5.18
N ASP A 44 -9.32 -51.66 -5.47
CA ASP A 44 -8.27 -52.02 -6.43
C ASP A 44 -8.53 -51.89 -7.93
N VAL A 45 -7.63 -51.16 -8.61
CA VAL A 45 -6.69 -51.70 -9.61
C VAL A 45 -5.75 -50.59 -10.10
N LYS A 46 -4.46 -50.92 -10.11
CA LYS A 46 -3.32 -50.18 -10.66
C LYS A 46 -3.46 -49.96 -12.17
N ASN A 47 -2.95 -48.84 -12.71
CA ASN A 47 -2.17 -48.96 -13.95
C ASN A 47 -1.18 -47.80 -14.16
N ASP A 48 -0.01 -48.21 -14.61
CA ASP A 48 1.15 -47.41 -14.98
C ASP A 48 0.94 -46.62 -16.27
N GLY A 49 1.64 -45.50 -16.42
CA GLY A 49 1.66 -44.72 -17.65
C GLY A 49 2.75 -43.66 -17.69
N ARG A 50 4.00 -44.09 -17.90
CA ARG A 50 5.10 -43.23 -18.37
C ARG A 50 4.75 -42.64 -19.73
N PHE A 51 4.91 -41.34 -19.91
CA PHE A 51 5.26 -40.76 -21.21
C PHE A 51 6.34 -39.71 -21.04
N ALA A 52 7.44 -39.91 -21.79
CA ALA A 52 8.62 -39.07 -21.84
C ALA A 52 8.72 -38.36 -23.20
N MET A 53 9.50 -37.26 -23.19
CA MET A 53 10.04 -36.48 -24.32
C MET A 53 9.02 -35.54 -25.01
N LYS A 54 9.36 -34.31 -25.44
CA LYS A 54 10.60 -33.83 -26.07
C LYS A 54 10.84 -32.34 -25.79
N SER A 55 12.11 -32.00 -25.63
CA SER A 55 12.67 -30.65 -25.77
C SER A 55 12.53 -30.13 -27.21
N VAL A 56 12.20 -28.85 -27.38
CA VAL A 56 12.44 -28.12 -28.63
C VAL A 56 13.07 -26.77 -28.30
N SER A 57 14.31 -26.61 -28.73
CA SER A 57 14.99 -25.33 -28.87
C SER A 57 14.64 -24.70 -30.22
N SER A 58 14.48 -23.39 -30.30
CA SER A 58 14.98 -22.63 -31.45
C SER A 58 15.02 -21.13 -31.15
N HIS A 59 16.19 -20.56 -31.42
CA HIS A 59 16.46 -19.13 -31.45
C HIS A 59 15.66 -18.42 -32.56
N LYS A 60 15.14 -17.22 -32.28
CA LYS A 60 15.17 -16.15 -33.28
C LYS A 60 15.26 -14.77 -32.63
N ARG A 61 16.44 -14.18 -32.82
CA ARG A 61 16.85 -12.84 -32.44
C ARG A 61 16.28 -11.87 -33.48
N ILE A 62 15.49 -10.88 -33.07
CA ILE A 62 15.21 -9.68 -33.88
C ILE A 62 15.83 -8.51 -33.14
N LYS A 63 16.83 -7.90 -33.79
CA LYS A 63 17.45 -6.63 -33.42
C LYS A 63 16.62 -5.53 -34.08
N GLU A 64 16.04 -4.64 -33.28
CA GLU A 64 15.77 -3.28 -33.72
C GLU A 64 16.27 -2.33 -32.63
N THR A 65 17.40 -1.71 -32.95
CA THR A 65 18.08 -0.69 -32.15
C THR A 65 17.47 0.65 -32.52
N VAL A 66 16.64 1.22 -31.65
CA VAL A 66 16.31 2.65 -31.70
C VAL A 66 17.25 3.35 -30.71
N ALA A 67 18.13 4.19 -31.24
CA ALA A 67 19.06 4.99 -30.47
C ALA A 67 18.30 5.99 -29.59
N ILE A 68 18.23 5.73 -28.29
CA ILE A 68 17.90 6.75 -27.29
C ILE A 68 19.23 7.19 -26.69
N GLY A 69 19.58 8.44 -26.96
CA GLY A 69 20.82 9.06 -26.52
C GLY A 69 21.03 8.94 -25.01
N ASN A 70 22.32 8.87 -24.65
CA ASN A 70 22.85 8.80 -23.30
C ASN A 70 22.10 9.71 -22.31
N LEU A 71 21.21 9.13 -21.52
CA LEU A 71 20.64 9.72 -20.31
C LEU A 71 21.31 9.13 -19.05
N HIS A 72 22.58 8.76 -19.15
CA HIS A 72 23.34 8.16 -18.05
C HIS A 72 24.27 9.16 -17.33
N GLU A 73 24.17 10.45 -17.65
CA GLU A 73 25.12 11.47 -17.19
C GLU A 73 24.53 12.61 -16.35
N ARG A 74 23.28 12.51 -15.84
CA ARG A 74 22.71 13.59 -15.02
C ARG A 74 22.26 13.31 -13.60
N ILE A 75 22.25 12.08 -13.10
CA ILE A 75 22.09 11.87 -11.65
C ILE A 75 22.81 10.59 -11.24
N GLY A 76 24.11 10.73 -10.94
CA GLY A 76 24.93 9.64 -10.43
C GLY A 76 24.74 9.44 -8.93
N LEU A 77 23.70 8.70 -8.54
CA LEU A 77 23.63 8.07 -7.23
C LEU A 77 23.35 6.58 -7.44
N PRO A 78 24.35 5.70 -7.25
CA PRO A 78 24.16 4.26 -7.37
C PRO A 78 23.05 3.80 -6.41
N ALA A 79 22.21 2.85 -6.82
CA ALA A 79 21.08 2.34 -6.02
C ALA A 79 21.44 1.96 -4.57
N ALA A 80 22.69 1.56 -4.30
CA ALA A 80 23.21 1.32 -2.96
C ALA A 80 23.21 2.59 -2.06
N LYS A 81 23.51 3.75 -2.65
CA LYS A 81 23.59 5.05 -1.98
C LYS A 81 22.20 5.61 -1.64
N THR A 82 21.18 5.26 -2.42
CA THR A 82 19.76 5.58 -2.13
C THR A 82 19.18 4.69 -1.04
N ARG A 83 19.55 3.40 -1.01
CA ARG A 83 19.18 2.47 0.08
C ARG A 83 19.80 2.90 1.41
N LEU A 84 21.06 3.38 1.36
CA LEU A 84 21.73 4.05 2.47
C LEU A 84 21.00 5.33 2.88
N HIS A 85 20.62 6.22 1.97
CA HIS A 85 19.96 7.47 2.33
C HIS A 85 18.61 7.27 3.04
N LEU A 86 17.76 6.33 2.61
CA LEU A 86 16.49 6.07 3.29
C LEU A 86 16.70 5.32 4.62
N ALA A 87 17.68 4.40 4.69
CA ALA A 87 18.08 3.76 5.93
C ALA A 87 18.74 4.75 6.91
N GLU A 88 19.48 5.74 6.42
CA GLU A 88 20.12 6.82 7.18
C GLU A 88 19.06 7.81 7.67
N LEU A 89 18.11 8.23 6.83
CA LEU A 89 16.93 9.00 7.27
C LEU A 89 16.11 8.26 8.33
N ASN A 90 16.05 6.92 8.26
CA ASN A 90 15.40 6.09 9.28
C ASN A 90 16.29 5.85 10.54
N ARG A 91 17.63 5.86 10.42
CA ARG A 91 18.59 5.73 11.54
C ARG A 91 18.79 7.03 12.30
N GLU A 92 18.88 8.17 11.62
CA GLU A 92 18.90 9.52 12.22
C GLU A 92 17.62 9.77 13.04
N ARG A 93 16.51 9.09 12.71
CA ARG A 93 15.30 9.08 13.53
C ARG A 93 15.38 8.19 14.78
N ASN A 94 16.31 7.23 14.84
CA ASN A 94 16.42 6.24 15.91
C ASN A 94 17.41 6.63 17.02
N ASP A 95 18.32 7.60 16.79
CA ASP A 95 19.36 7.96 17.77
C ASP A 95 18.89 8.89 18.89
N GLY A 96 17.61 9.25 18.96
CA GLY A 96 17.10 10.15 19.99
C GLY A 96 17.58 11.61 19.87
N THR A 97 18.44 11.92 18.90
CA THR A 97 18.66 13.27 18.39
C THR A 97 17.75 13.52 17.19
N SER A 98 16.44 13.51 17.46
CA SER A 98 15.65 14.57 16.83
C SER A 98 16.41 15.88 17.11
N PRO A 99 16.61 16.79 16.15
CA PRO A 99 17.13 18.10 16.50
C PRO A 99 16.23 18.59 17.62
N ILE A 100 16.80 18.69 18.83
CA ILE A 100 16.22 19.47 19.90
C ILE A 100 16.12 20.82 19.23
N VAL A 101 14.92 21.16 18.77
CA VAL A 101 14.59 22.53 18.46
C VAL A 101 14.76 23.21 19.81
N SER A 102 15.94 23.78 20.01
CA SER A 102 16.20 24.65 21.14
C SER A 102 15.07 25.65 21.16
N SER A 103 14.43 25.79 22.31
CA SER A 103 13.29 26.69 22.55
C SER A 103 13.67 28.18 22.47
N SER A 104 14.63 28.54 21.63
CA SER A 104 15.21 29.87 21.52
C SER A 104 15.41 30.34 20.08
N ASP A 105 14.67 29.80 19.10
CA ASP A 105 14.50 30.46 17.80
C ASP A 105 13.03 30.87 17.62
N ASN A 106 12.76 32.09 18.07
CA ASN A 106 11.47 32.74 18.05
C ASN A 106 11.25 33.39 16.67
N THR A 107 11.02 32.58 15.62
CA THR A 107 10.59 33.10 14.30
C THR A 107 9.56 32.17 13.66
N VAL A 108 8.30 32.60 13.70
CA VAL A 108 7.12 32.02 13.04
C VAL A 108 6.76 30.60 13.49
N SER A 109 5.75 30.50 14.37
CA SER A 109 4.95 29.28 14.52
C SER A 109 4.31 28.96 13.16
N ALA A 110 5.01 28.19 12.33
CA ALA A 110 4.52 27.82 11.00
C ALA A 110 3.30 26.91 11.16
N THR A 111 2.12 27.46 10.85
CA THR A 111 0.87 26.68 10.74
C THR A 111 1.09 25.49 9.80
N ARG A 112 0.71 24.29 10.27
CA ARG A 112 0.84 23.06 9.48
C ARG A 112 0.03 23.17 8.19
N ILE A 113 0.56 22.58 7.12
CA ILE A 113 -0.08 22.61 5.81
C ILE A 113 -1.22 21.58 5.75
N HIS A 114 -2.40 22.05 5.34
CA HIS A 114 -3.59 21.22 5.15
C HIS A 114 -4.17 21.47 3.75
N GLY A 115 -3.61 20.80 2.74
CA GLY A 115 -4.16 20.77 1.38
C GLY A 115 -5.34 19.82 1.25
N LYS A 116 -5.96 19.83 0.08
CA LYS A 116 -7.07 18.94 -0.27
C LYS A 116 -6.58 17.51 -0.47
N ALA A 117 -5.40 17.29 -1.05
CA ALA A 117 -4.80 15.97 -1.21
C ALA A 117 -3.61 15.80 -0.27
N ILE A 118 -2.64 16.72 -0.33
CA ILE A 118 -1.37 16.69 0.41
C ILE A 118 -1.46 17.54 1.67
N TYR A 119 -1.03 16.98 2.80
CA TYR A 119 -1.06 17.64 4.10
C TYR A 119 0.07 17.15 5.01
N GLN A 120 0.30 17.89 6.11
CA GLN A 120 1.17 17.46 7.19
C GLN A 120 0.33 16.80 8.29
N PRO A 121 0.49 15.48 8.52
CA PRO A 121 -0.24 14.78 9.57
C PRO A 121 0.17 15.24 10.97
N ASP A 122 -0.71 14.92 11.92
CA ASP A 122 -0.51 15.15 13.35
C ASP A 122 -0.62 13.83 14.14
N GLY A 123 -0.21 13.86 15.41
CA GLY A 123 -0.26 12.73 16.33
C GLY A 123 0.43 11.49 15.78
N ARG A 124 -0.19 10.32 15.94
CA ARG A 124 0.41 9.02 15.59
C ARG A 124 0.66 8.81 14.10
N ALA A 125 -0.09 9.50 13.23
CA ALA A 125 0.15 9.46 11.79
C ALA A 125 1.49 10.15 11.45
N ARG A 126 1.85 11.21 12.18
CA ARG A 126 3.11 11.93 12.01
C ARG A 126 4.34 11.08 12.30
N GLU A 127 4.23 10.08 13.18
CA GLU A 127 5.31 9.12 13.45
C GLU A 127 5.64 8.26 12.22
N PHE A 128 4.73 8.10 11.25
CA PHE A 128 5.04 7.42 10.00
C PHE A 128 5.81 8.32 9.04
N CYS A 129 5.29 9.52 8.77
CA CYS A 129 5.85 10.47 7.81
C CYS A 129 5.40 11.91 8.11
N LEU A 130 6.22 12.89 7.74
CA LEU A 130 5.94 14.33 7.96
C LEU A 130 4.99 14.93 6.92
N TRP A 131 4.79 14.24 5.80
CA TRP A 131 3.88 14.60 4.72
C TRP A 131 3.08 13.38 4.27
N ALA A 132 1.80 13.60 3.96
CA ALA A 132 0.96 12.54 3.45
C ALA A 132 -0.04 13.02 2.39
N CYS A 133 -0.51 12.08 1.60
CA CYS A 133 -1.55 12.25 0.62
C CYS A 133 -2.73 11.34 0.98
N ASN A 134 -3.92 11.93 1.21
CA ASN A 134 -5.16 11.19 1.40
C ASN A 134 -6.14 11.56 0.30
N LEU A 135 -6.49 10.59 -0.54
CA LEU A 135 -7.42 10.76 -1.65
C LEU A 135 -8.80 10.18 -1.34
N TYR A 136 -8.83 9.07 -0.59
CA TYR A 136 -10.04 8.33 -0.27
C TYR A 136 -10.32 8.30 1.24
N ASN A 137 -11.59 8.15 1.57
CA ASN A 137 -12.08 7.79 2.89
C ASN A 137 -12.64 6.36 2.87
N GLY A 138 -12.69 5.70 4.03
CA GLY A 138 -13.18 4.34 4.16
C GLY A 138 -12.19 3.27 3.72
N CYS A 139 -12.40 2.04 4.17
CA CYS A 139 -11.48 0.92 3.93
C CYS A 139 -12.21 -0.42 4.08
N SER A 140 -12.25 -1.23 3.01
CA SER A 140 -12.95 -2.51 2.97
C SER A 140 -12.24 -3.65 3.74
N ASN A 141 -10.99 -3.45 4.17
CA ASN A 141 -10.27 -4.38 5.06
C ASN A 141 -11.03 -4.72 6.36
N ASN A 142 -11.95 -3.85 6.80
CA ASN A 142 -12.89 -4.09 7.91
C ASN A 142 -12.24 -4.56 9.23
N CYS A 143 -11.12 -3.96 9.63
CA CYS A 143 -10.43 -4.38 10.85
C CYS A 143 -11.21 -3.96 12.12
N ASP A 144 -11.37 -4.89 13.06
CA ASP A 144 -12.10 -4.66 14.33
C ASP A 144 -11.48 -3.56 15.20
N TYR A 145 -10.16 -3.39 15.08
CA TYR A 145 -9.38 -2.42 15.84
C TYR A 145 -9.17 -1.08 15.09
N CYS A 146 -9.78 -0.91 13.92
CA CYS A 146 -9.52 0.24 13.04
C CYS A 146 -9.67 1.59 13.77
N PHE A 147 -8.61 2.39 13.76
CA PHE A 147 -8.60 3.71 14.39
C PHE A 147 -9.64 4.64 13.76
N ASN A 148 -9.75 4.64 12.42
CA ASN A 148 -10.66 5.54 11.72
C ASN A 148 -12.13 5.26 12.07
N ASN A 149 -12.50 3.99 12.32
CA ASN A 149 -13.85 3.60 12.77
C ASN A 149 -14.16 3.98 14.21
N LYS A 150 -13.14 4.30 15.03
CA LYS A 150 -13.28 4.63 16.46
C LYS A 150 -12.87 6.07 16.79
N SER A 151 -12.49 6.84 15.78
CA SER A 151 -12.07 8.23 15.94
C SER A 151 -13.28 9.17 16.08
N ILE A 152 -13.05 10.39 16.55
CA ILE A 152 -14.07 11.45 16.59
C ILE A 152 -14.62 11.74 15.17
N MET A 153 -13.82 11.47 14.14
CA MET A 153 -14.20 11.66 12.73
C MET A 153 -14.70 10.38 12.07
N ALA A 154 -15.11 9.35 12.83
CA ALA A 154 -15.50 8.06 12.29
C ALA A 154 -16.59 8.12 11.21
N GLY A 155 -17.58 9.00 11.37
CA GLY A 155 -18.64 9.18 10.38
C GLY A 155 -18.17 9.77 9.03
N THR A 156 -16.96 10.33 8.98
CA THR A 156 -16.37 10.90 7.74
C THR A 156 -15.22 10.05 7.19
N LEU A 157 -14.36 9.55 8.07
CA LEU A 157 -13.12 8.86 7.70
C LEU A 157 -13.24 7.34 7.73
N GLY A 158 -14.09 6.80 8.60
CA GLY A 158 -14.30 5.37 8.79
C GLY A 158 -15.33 4.79 7.82
N GLY A 159 -15.67 3.53 8.07
CA GLY A 159 -16.59 2.74 7.25
C GLY A 159 -15.87 1.83 6.25
N ILE A 160 -16.60 0.82 5.79
CA ILE A 160 -16.09 -0.18 4.83
C ILE A 160 -16.24 0.28 3.38
N ILE A 161 -17.08 1.29 3.13
CA ILE A 161 -17.31 1.83 1.79
C ILE A 161 -16.21 2.83 1.48
N VAL A 162 -15.39 2.49 0.49
CA VAL A 162 -14.36 3.38 -0.03
C VAL A 162 -15.02 4.46 -0.88
N SER A 163 -14.66 5.72 -0.64
CA SER A 163 -15.16 6.84 -1.44
C SER A 163 -14.09 7.90 -1.62
N LEU A 164 -14.02 8.48 -2.83
CA LEU A 164 -13.18 9.63 -3.09
C LEU A 164 -13.64 10.80 -2.20
N LYS A 165 -12.70 11.54 -1.62
CA LYS A 165 -13.03 12.72 -0.81
C LYS A 165 -13.85 13.70 -1.64
N LYS A 166 -14.98 14.16 -1.10
CA LYS A 166 -15.88 15.11 -1.77
C LYS A 166 -15.17 16.37 -2.28
N SER A 167 -14.14 16.84 -1.56
CA SER A 167 -13.33 18.01 -1.94
C SER A 167 -12.49 17.82 -3.20
N LEU A 168 -12.32 16.58 -3.65
CA LEU A 168 -11.55 16.21 -4.85
C LEU A 168 -12.42 15.98 -6.08
N VAL A 169 -13.76 15.96 -5.91
CA VAL A 169 -14.77 15.88 -6.98
C VAL A 169 -14.78 14.54 -7.72
N ASP A 170 -13.75 14.29 -8.52
CA ASP A 170 -13.57 13.10 -9.36
C ASP A 170 -12.07 12.78 -9.47
N THR A 171 -11.73 11.64 -10.08
CA THR A 171 -10.33 11.16 -10.12
C THR A 171 -9.40 12.05 -10.94
N GLU A 172 -9.91 12.75 -11.96
CA GLU A 172 -9.09 13.64 -12.79
C GLU A 172 -8.85 14.97 -12.07
N THR A 173 -9.91 15.55 -11.50
CA THR A 173 -9.81 16.75 -10.65
C THR A 173 -8.91 16.48 -9.44
N ALA A 174 -9.00 15.30 -8.83
CA ALA A 174 -8.12 14.88 -7.74
C ALA A 174 -6.64 14.88 -8.16
N PHE A 175 -6.34 14.35 -9.35
CA PHE A 175 -4.98 14.27 -9.87
C PHE A 175 -4.39 15.67 -10.16
N GLU A 176 -5.19 16.58 -10.74
CA GLU A 176 -4.73 17.96 -11.00
C GLU A 176 -4.55 18.78 -9.72
N ILE A 177 -5.42 18.58 -8.72
CA ILE A 177 -5.22 19.13 -7.36
C ILE A 177 -3.92 18.60 -6.77
N PHE A 178 -3.69 17.29 -6.85
CA PHE A 178 -2.47 16.66 -6.36
C PHE A 178 -1.23 17.24 -7.02
N LYS A 179 -1.19 17.34 -8.36
CA LYS A 179 -0.06 17.92 -9.11
C LYS A 179 0.24 19.35 -8.66
N THR A 180 -0.79 20.16 -8.48
CA THR A 180 -0.66 21.56 -8.04
C THR A 180 -0.06 21.62 -6.64
N GLU A 181 -0.58 20.84 -5.69
CA GLU A 181 -0.08 20.80 -4.32
C GLU A 181 1.33 20.20 -4.22
N LEU A 182 1.61 19.15 -4.99
CA LEU A 182 2.92 18.52 -5.07
C LEU A 182 3.96 19.51 -5.56
N THR A 183 3.70 20.20 -6.67
CA THR A 183 4.61 21.21 -7.24
C THR A 183 4.91 22.30 -6.23
N ARG A 184 3.87 22.78 -5.51
CA ARG A 184 4.00 23.83 -4.50
C ARG A 184 4.88 23.44 -3.33
N TRP A 185 4.78 22.20 -2.85
CA TRP A 185 5.45 21.73 -1.63
C TRP A 185 6.64 20.81 -1.87
N ARG A 186 6.96 20.50 -3.13
CA ARG A 186 7.96 19.52 -3.57
C ARG A 186 9.27 19.57 -2.78
N SER A 187 9.93 20.72 -2.75
CA SER A 187 11.25 20.86 -2.10
C SER A 187 11.18 20.57 -0.60
N LYS A 188 10.07 20.94 0.06
CA LYS A 188 9.87 20.67 1.48
C LYS A 188 9.54 19.20 1.73
N ILE A 189 8.73 18.58 0.88
CA ILE A 189 8.43 17.14 0.95
C ILE A 189 9.71 16.32 0.80
N ILE A 190 10.58 16.65 -0.17
CA ILE A 190 11.86 15.97 -0.37
C ILE A 190 12.76 16.13 0.88
N LYS A 191 12.92 17.37 1.38
CA LYS A 191 13.71 17.65 2.58
C LYS A 191 13.19 16.88 3.80
N ASP A 192 11.87 16.75 3.92
CA ASP A 192 11.20 16.10 5.05
C ASP A 192 11.04 14.57 4.86
N GLY A 193 11.67 13.99 3.83
CA GLY A 193 11.83 12.54 3.65
C GLY A 193 10.82 11.85 2.71
N GLY A 194 9.95 12.60 2.03
CA GLY A 194 9.01 12.06 1.04
C GLY A 194 7.54 12.11 1.46
N LEU A 195 6.70 11.38 0.74
CA LEU A 195 5.24 11.41 0.86
C LEU A 195 4.66 10.04 1.22
N HIS A 196 3.86 9.97 2.29
CA HIS A 196 3.11 8.77 2.65
C HIS A 196 1.72 8.77 2.00
N PHE A 197 1.35 7.68 1.34
CA PHE A 197 0.04 7.55 0.69
C PHE A 197 -0.94 6.78 1.58
N ASN A 198 -1.99 7.50 1.99
CA ASN A 198 -3.17 7.08 2.73
C ASN A 198 -2.95 6.67 4.20
N PHE A 199 -3.51 7.48 5.10
CA PHE A 199 -3.75 7.11 6.50
C PHE A 199 -5.23 6.78 6.80
N VAL A 200 -6.12 7.13 5.87
CA VAL A 200 -7.57 7.00 6.05
C VAL A 200 -8.14 5.77 5.35
N SER A 201 -7.59 5.46 4.17
CA SER A 201 -7.89 4.28 3.37
C SER A 201 -6.63 3.41 3.21
N ASP A 202 -6.75 2.30 2.50
CA ASP A 202 -5.61 1.46 2.13
C ASP A 202 -5.25 1.72 0.65
N PRO A 203 -3.98 2.01 0.31
CA PRO A 203 -3.60 2.45 -1.02
C PRO A 203 -3.71 1.39 -2.12
N CYS A 204 -3.87 0.11 -1.75
CA CYS A 204 -3.81 -1.03 -2.66
C CYS A 204 -5.16 -1.71 -2.88
N LEU A 205 -6.27 -1.13 -2.38
CA LEU A 205 -7.62 -1.60 -2.68
C LEU A 205 -7.98 -1.34 -4.14
N ALA A 206 -8.83 -2.20 -4.72
CA ALA A 206 -9.29 -2.09 -6.11
C ALA A 206 -9.84 -0.70 -6.47
N GLU A 207 -10.56 -0.06 -5.54
CA GLU A 207 -11.16 1.27 -5.73
C GLU A 207 -10.14 2.42 -5.64
N THR A 208 -8.96 2.18 -5.08
CA THR A 208 -7.99 3.22 -4.72
C THR A 208 -6.68 3.14 -5.49
N ILE A 209 -6.31 1.93 -5.97
CA ILE A 209 -4.99 1.62 -6.49
C ILE A 209 -4.60 2.49 -7.69
N GLU A 210 -5.52 2.68 -8.64
CA GLU A 210 -5.25 3.42 -9.88
C GLU A 210 -4.83 4.87 -9.58
N LEU A 211 -5.66 5.62 -8.84
CA LEU A 211 -5.38 7.03 -8.58
C LEU A 211 -4.18 7.21 -7.63
N ASN A 212 -4.04 6.35 -6.61
CA ASN A 212 -2.89 6.41 -5.71
C ASN A 212 -1.57 6.22 -6.45
N PHE A 213 -1.47 5.17 -7.27
CA PHE A 213 -0.24 4.89 -7.99
C PHE A 213 0.01 5.84 -9.16
N ARG A 214 -1.03 6.41 -9.79
CA ARG A 214 -0.89 7.53 -10.74
C ARG A 214 -0.28 8.76 -10.07
N CYS A 215 -0.74 9.12 -8.87
CA CYS A 215 -0.16 10.22 -8.08
C CYS A 215 1.28 9.92 -7.63
N MET A 216 1.58 8.68 -7.20
CA MET A 216 2.94 8.27 -6.84
C MET A 216 3.89 8.32 -8.04
N ASP A 217 3.46 7.84 -9.21
CA ASP A 217 4.23 7.90 -10.45
C ASP A 217 4.61 9.36 -10.80
N GLU A 218 3.66 10.29 -10.67
CA GLU A 218 3.92 11.72 -10.83
C GLU A 218 4.89 12.28 -9.78
N ALA A 219 4.72 11.94 -8.51
CA ALA A 219 5.67 12.31 -7.45
C ALA A 219 7.09 11.82 -7.74
N GLN A 220 7.25 10.57 -8.15
CA GLN A 220 8.55 9.99 -8.48
C GLN A 220 9.18 10.64 -9.71
N ARG A 221 8.41 11.01 -10.75
CA ARG A 221 8.92 11.79 -11.89
C ARG A 221 9.49 13.14 -11.45
N GLN A 222 8.92 13.73 -10.41
CA GLN A 222 9.44 14.95 -9.79
C GLN A 222 10.53 14.68 -8.76
N GLY A 223 11.01 13.44 -8.59
CA GLY A 223 12.07 13.09 -7.63
C GLY A 223 11.62 13.10 -6.18
N VAL A 224 10.32 12.97 -5.91
CA VAL A 224 9.75 12.85 -4.56
C VAL A 224 9.63 11.37 -4.18
N PRO A 225 10.36 10.89 -3.15
CA PRO A 225 10.19 9.53 -2.65
C PRO A 225 8.79 9.32 -2.06
N CYS A 226 8.22 8.14 -2.29
CA CYS A 226 6.91 7.77 -1.78
C CYS A 226 7.00 6.55 -0.86
N GLN A 227 6.05 6.44 0.06
CA GLN A 227 5.84 5.22 0.84
C GLN A 227 4.36 4.89 0.98
N ILE A 228 4.05 3.61 1.11
CA ILE A 228 2.70 3.09 1.39
C ILE A 228 2.75 2.17 2.61
N LEU A 229 1.60 2.01 3.26
CA LEU A 229 1.34 0.93 4.23
C LEU A 229 0.03 0.25 3.83
N THR A 230 0.05 -1.05 3.58
CA THR A 230 -1.12 -1.79 3.13
C THR A 230 -1.35 -3.07 3.94
N LYS A 231 -2.56 -3.60 3.86
CA LYS A 231 -2.95 -4.94 4.28
C LYS A 231 -3.37 -5.84 3.10
N CYS A 232 -3.31 -5.33 1.86
CA CYS A 232 -3.57 -6.09 0.65
C CYS A 232 -2.29 -6.75 0.12
N ALA A 233 -2.42 -7.95 -0.44
CA ALA A 233 -1.32 -8.73 -1.01
C ALA A 233 -1.50 -9.04 -2.52
N ASP A 234 -2.70 -8.79 -3.04
CA ASP A 234 -3.17 -9.15 -4.39
C ASP A 234 -3.09 -7.99 -5.40
N TRP A 235 -2.01 -7.21 -5.35
CA TRP A 235 -1.86 -5.99 -6.16
C TRP A 235 -0.54 -5.87 -6.92
N LEU A 236 0.44 -6.75 -6.65
CA LEU A 236 1.80 -6.63 -7.21
C LEU A 236 1.84 -6.69 -8.74
N ASP A 237 0.94 -7.46 -9.36
CA ASP A 237 0.84 -7.60 -10.82
C ASP A 237 -0.06 -6.54 -11.47
N HIS A 238 -0.63 -5.64 -10.67
CA HIS A 238 -1.55 -4.64 -11.20
C HIS A 238 -0.81 -3.65 -12.13
N PRO A 239 -1.32 -3.32 -13.33
CA PRO A 239 -0.60 -2.47 -14.29
C PRO A 239 -0.24 -1.08 -13.74
N ALA A 240 -1.13 -0.48 -12.95
CA ALA A 240 -0.92 0.84 -12.36
C ALA A 240 0.33 0.94 -11.48
N VAL A 241 0.77 -0.18 -10.87
CA VAL A 241 1.87 -0.15 -9.90
C VAL A 241 3.25 -0.30 -10.53
N GLN A 242 3.31 -0.83 -11.76
CA GLN A 242 4.57 -1.24 -12.39
C GLN A 242 5.55 -0.07 -12.57
N ASN A 243 5.04 1.10 -12.98
CA ASN A 243 5.87 2.30 -13.12
C ASN A 243 6.50 2.72 -11.78
N VAL A 244 5.72 2.68 -10.70
CA VAL A 244 6.17 3.06 -9.36
C VAL A 244 7.21 2.10 -8.82
N LEU A 245 6.97 0.80 -8.97
CA LEU A 245 7.88 -0.26 -8.51
C LEU A 245 9.17 -0.31 -9.35
N SER A 246 9.13 0.06 -10.63
CA SER A 246 10.33 0.07 -11.48
C SER A 246 11.40 1.07 -11.02
N ARG A 247 11.01 2.19 -10.38
CA ARG A 247 11.91 3.23 -9.87
C ARG A 247 12.38 2.90 -8.45
N LYS A 248 13.21 1.87 -8.35
CA LYS A 248 13.85 1.44 -7.10
C LYS A 248 14.52 2.63 -6.41
N GLY A 249 14.35 2.74 -5.09
CA GLY A 249 14.87 3.85 -4.28
C GLY A 249 13.94 5.06 -4.15
N PHE A 250 12.88 5.15 -4.96
CA PHE A 250 11.82 6.16 -4.81
C PHE A 250 10.52 5.61 -4.22
N VAL A 251 10.49 4.33 -3.85
CA VAL A 251 9.34 3.70 -3.18
C VAL A 251 9.81 2.81 -2.04
N SER A 252 9.10 2.89 -0.93
CA SER A 252 9.17 1.96 0.19
C SER A 252 7.78 1.40 0.48
N VAL A 253 7.65 0.07 0.47
CA VAL A 253 6.37 -0.62 0.61
C VAL A 253 6.25 -1.24 1.99
N GLY A 254 5.23 -0.81 2.72
CA GLY A 254 4.95 -1.26 4.07
C GLY A 254 3.80 -2.25 4.12
N PHE A 255 3.91 -3.27 4.97
CA PHE A 255 2.77 -4.12 5.32
C PHE A 255 2.45 -4.01 6.80
N THR A 256 1.16 -3.98 7.14
CA THR A 256 0.76 -4.17 8.53
C THR A 256 0.78 -5.65 8.88
N LEU A 257 1.48 -6.03 9.94
CA LEU A 257 1.53 -7.42 10.41
C LEU A 257 1.17 -7.46 11.91
N THR A 258 0.04 -8.10 12.22
CA THR A 258 -0.51 -8.20 13.58
C THR A 258 -0.49 -9.61 14.14
N GLY A 259 -0.39 -10.62 13.25
CA GLY A 259 -0.60 -12.03 13.59
C GLY A 259 -2.07 -12.37 13.92
N ARG A 260 -3.03 -11.49 13.62
CA ARG A 260 -4.46 -11.63 13.97
C ARG A 260 -5.39 -11.47 12.76
N ASP A 261 -5.35 -12.45 11.86
CA ASP A 261 -6.24 -12.50 10.69
C ASP A 261 -7.72 -12.53 11.07
N ASP A 262 -8.06 -13.11 12.22
CA ASP A 262 -9.41 -13.18 12.77
C ASP A 262 -10.04 -11.80 13.06
N LEU A 263 -9.21 -10.76 13.21
CA LEU A 263 -9.63 -9.38 13.46
C LEU A 263 -9.58 -8.51 12.19
N GLU A 264 -9.26 -9.10 11.04
CA GLU A 264 -9.01 -8.41 9.78
C GLU A 264 -9.72 -9.09 8.60
N PRO A 265 -11.05 -9.33 8.70
CA PRO A 265 -11.78 -10.25 7.81
C PRO A 265 -11.84 -9.82 6.34
N GLY A 266 -11.63 -8.54 6.04
CA GLY A 266 -11.65 -8.01 4.67
C GLY A 266 -10.25 -7.84 4.05
N ALA A 267 -9.18 -8.17 4.78
CA ALA A 267 -7.81 -7.98 4.34
C ALA A 267 -7.15 -9.30 3.91
N SER A 268 -6.06 -9.22 3.15
CA SER A 268 -5.22 -10.40 2.88
C SER A 268 -4.62 -10.92 4.20
N THR A 269 -4.37 -12.22 4.31
CA THR A 269 -3.79 -12.81 5.52
C THR A 269 -2.38 -12.27 5.81
N ASN A 270 -1.96 -12.30 7.07
CA ASN A 270 -0.59 -11.95 7.46
C ASN A 270 0.45 -12.75 6.64
N ARG A 271 0.18 -14.04 6.38
CA ARG A 271 1.05 -14.90 5.55
C ARG A 271 1.17 -14.41 4.11
N GLU A 272 0.07 -14.02 3.47
CA GLU A 272 0.09 -13.47 2.10
C GLU A 272 0.86 -12.15 2.05
N ARG A 273 0.66 -11.27 3.03
CA ARG A 273 1.41 -10.01 3.15
C ARG A 273 2.91 -10.25 3.30
N ILE A 274 3.30 -11.21 4.13
CA ILE A 274 4.71 -11.62 4.32
C ILE A 274 5.30 -12.13 3.00
N GLN A 275 4.55 -12.93 2.25
CA GLN A 275 4.97 -13.44 0.95
C GLN A 275 5.17 -12.29 -0.07
N SER A 276 4.22 -11.38 -0.19
CA SER A 276 4.35 -10.18 -1.04
C SER A 276 5.53 -9.31 -0.63
N MET A 277 5.77 -9.14 0.68
CA MET A 277 6.93 -8.41 1.19
C MET A 277 8.24 -9.07 0.75
N LYS A 278 8.33 -10.40 0.84
CA LYS A 278 9.52 -11.14 0.41
C LYS A 278 9.77 -11.01 -1.09
N GLU A 279 8.73 -11.03 -1.91
CA GLU A 279 8.82 -10.81 -3.36
C GLU A 279 9.35 -9.42 -3.70
N LEU A 280 8.81 -8.39 -3.05
CA LEU A 280 9.28 -7.01 -3.19
C LEU A 280 10.74 -6.86 -2.76
N HIS A 281 11.12 -7.44 -1.63
CA HIS A 281 12.51 -7.43 -1.16
C HIS A 281 13.46 -8.08 -2.17
N ASN A 282 13.10 -9.25 -2.70
CA ASN A 282 13.88 -9.96 -3.72
C ASN A 282 13.98 -9.17 -5.03
N ALA A 283 12.95 -8.38 -5.36
CA ALA A 283 12.97 -7.45 -6.49
C ALA A 283 13.84 -6.19 -6.22
N GLY A 284 14.37 -6.02 -5.01
CA GLY A 284 15.18 -4.88 -4.61
C GLY A 284 14.38 -3.63 -4.25
N ILE A 285 13.08 -3.78 -3.98
CA ILE A 285 12.23 -2.71 -3.44
C ILE A 285 12.44 -2.63 -1.94
N SER A 286 12.47 -1.41 -1.39
CA SER A 286 12.57 -1.25 0.06
C SER A 286 11.27 -1.69 0.73
N THR A 287 11.38 -2.52 1.76
CA THR A 287 10.25 -3.08 2.49
C THR A 287 10.28 -2.66 3.95
N TRP A 288 9.12 -2.47 4.54
CA TRP A 288 9.00 -2.22 5.99
C TRP A 288 7.75 -2.87 6.55
N ALA A 289 7.72 -3.05 7.86
CA ALA A 289 6.57 -3.61 8.56
C ALA A 289 6.07 -2.64 9.63
N SER A 290 4.76 -2.46 9.67
CA SER A 290 4.07 -1.86 10.81
C SER A 290 3.55 -2.99 11.68
N ILE A 291 4.18 -3.21 12.83
CA ILE A 291 3.71 -4.16 13.85
C ILE A 291 2.71 -3.41 14.73
N GLU A 292 1.59 -3.05 14.11
CA GLU A 292 0.60 -2.18 14.72
C GLU A 292 -0.84 -2.52 14.34
N PRO A 293 -1.75 -2.53 15.34
CA PRO A 293 -1.44 -2.47 16.76
C PRO A 293 -0.89 -3.81 17.28
N ILE A 294 0.00 -3.77 18.27
CA ILE A 294 0.22 -4.96 19.11
C ILE A 294 -1.10 -5.28 19.81
N ILE A 295 -1.69 -6.43 19.47
CA ILE A 295 -2.90 -6.98 20.08
C ILE A 295 -2.54 -8.14 20.99
N ASP A 296 -1.67 -9.01 20.49
CA ASP A 296 -1.04 -10.12 21.19
C ASP A 296 0.47 -10.00 21.02
N PRO A 297 1.25 -9.81 22.11
CA PRO A 297 2.69 -9.62 22.01
C PRO A 297 3.44 -10.81 21.41
N ASP A 298 3.03 -12.05 21.70
CA ASP A 298 3.71 -13.24 21.19
C ASP A 298 3.44 -13.41 19.69
N LEU A 299 2.19 -13.24 19.25
CA LEU A 299 1.87 -13.28 17.81
C LEU A 299 2.54 -12.12 17.04
N SER A 300 2.63 -10.93 17.65
CA SER A 300 3.35 -9.80 17.06
C SER A 300 4.85 -10.09 16.93
N PHE A 301 5.43 -10.80 17.90
CA PHE A 301 6.84 -11.20 17.85
C PHE A 301 7.09 -12.21 16.74
N GLU A 302 6.19 -13.17 16.55
CA GLU A 302 6.29 -14.14 15.45
C GLU A 302 6.33 -13.45 14.07
N MET A 303 5.53 -12.40 13.85
CA MET A 303 5.58 -11.62 12.61
C MET A 303 6.95 -10.98 12.38
N ILE A 304 7.60 -10.46 13.43
CA ILE A 304 8.95 -9.89 13.33
C ILE A 304 9.97 -11.00 13.07
N ARG A 305 9.90 -12.11 13.81
CA ARG A 305 10.80 -13.25 13.68
C ARG A 305 10.79 -13.82 12.26
N GLU A 306 9.60 -13.97 11.66
CA GLU A 306 9.45 -14.50 10.30
C GLU A 306 9.97 -13.55 9.22
N THR A 307 9.94 -12.24 9.47
CA THR A 307 10.29 -11.22 8.47
C THR A 307 11.68 -10.61 8.65
N ALA A 308 12.39 -10.91 9.75
CA ALA A 308 13.65 -10.26 10.13
C ALA A 308 14.76 -10.38 9.08
N GLY A 309 14.71 -11.39 8.20
CA GLY A 309 15.68 -11.60 7.14
C GLY A 309 15.47 -10.76 5.87
N PHE A 310 14.30 -10.11 5.71
CA PHE A 310 13.94 -9.40 4.47
C PHE A 310 13.05 -8.16 4.67
N CYS A 311 12.81 -7.74 5.91
CA CYS A 311 12.19 -6.46 6.23
C CYS A 311 13.30 -5.44 6.51
N ASP A 312 13.32 -4.28 5.84
CA ASP A 312 14.39 -3.29 6.04
C ASP A 312 14.17 -2.43 7.30
N HIS A 313 12.93 -2.32 7.77
CA HIS A 313 12.56 -1.42 8.86
C HIS A 313 11.26 -1.84 9.54
N TYR A 314 11.22 -1.76 10.88
CA TYR A 314 10.00 -1.96 11.66
C TYR A 314 9.55 -0.66 12.31
N LYS A 315 8.23 -0.40 12.29
CA LYS A 315 7.57 0.55 13.20
C LYS A 315 6.64 -0.25 14.10
N ILE A 316 6.80 -0.09 15.41
CA ILE A 316 6.14 -0.95 16.39
C ILE A 316 5.39 -0.08 17.40
N GLY A 317 4.10 -0.38 17.57
CA GLY A 317 3.20 0.43 18.39
C GLY A 317 2.03 -0.38 18.96
N ILE A 318 1.47 0.12 20.05
CA ILE A 318 0.46 -0.59 20.83
C ILE A 318 -0.97 -0.23 20.43
N LEU A 319 -1.92 -1.08 20.83
CA LEU A 319 -3.36 -0.85 20.64
C LEU A 319 -3.85 0.38 21.40
N SER A 320 -4.67 1.18 20.73
CA SER A 320 -5.40 2.30 21.34
C SER A 320 -6.46 1.81 22.33
N GLY A 321 -6.65 2.52 23.45
CA GLY A 321 -7.70 2.18 24.41
C GLY A 321 -7.39 0.92 25.22
N LYS A 322 -8.40 0.08 25.43
CA LYS A 322 -8.32 -1.14 26.27
C LYS A 322 -7.38 -2.16 25.63
N LYS A 323 -6.44 -2.67 26.43
CA LYS A 323 -5.42 -3.65 26.05
C LYS A 323 -5.63 -4.94 26.81
N GLY A 324 -5.29 -6.06 26.20
CA GLY A 324 -5.28 -7.39 26.83
C GLY A 324 -3.95 -7.74 27.51
N TYR A 325 -3.02 -6.78 27.61
CA TYR A 325 -1.67 -7.00 28.12
C TYR A 325 -1.24 -5.89 29.08
N ALA A 326 -0.35 -6.23 30.01
CA ALA A 326 0.27 -5.34 30.98
C ALA A 326 1.57 -4.71 30.44
N PRO A 327 2.06 -3.60 31.03
CA PRO A 327 3.36 -3.01 30.70
C PRO A 327 4.53 -4.00 30.72
N GLN A 328 4.55 -4.92 31.70
CA GLN A 328 5.62 -5.93 31.80
C GLN A 328 5.67 -6.84 30.57
N GLN A 329 4.52 -7.31 30.07
CA GLN A 329 4.48 -8.16 28.87
C GLN A 329 5.04 -7.44 27.63
N ILE A 330 4.85 -6.11 27.54
CA ILE A 330 5.44 -5.32 26.45
C ILE A 330 6.95 -5.09 26.68
N ARG A 331 7.42 -4.94 27.92
CA ARG A 331 8.86 -4.92 28.22
C ARG A 331 9.53 -6.24 27.80
N ASP A 332 8.91 -7.37 28.12
CA ASP A 332 9.41 -8.70 27.74
C ASP A 332 9.42 -8.85 26.20
N PHE A 333 8.37 -8.41 25.53
CA PHE A 333 8.30 -8.35 24.06
C PHE A 333 9.43 -7.49 23.46
N VAL A 334 9.68 -6.29 24.00
CA VAL A 334 10.78 -5.42 23.54
C VAL A 334 12.12 -6.14 23.69
N ALA A 335 12.38 -6.79 24.82
CA ALA A 335 13.61 -7.56 25.04
C ALA A 335 13.75 -8.73 24.05
N LYS A 336 12.67 -9.46 23.76
CA LYS A 336 12.64 -10.52 22.74
C LYS A 336 12.95 -9.96 21.35
N VAL A 337 12.36 -8.83 20.95
CA VAL A 337 12.62 -8.21 19.64
C VAL A 337 14.06 -7.72 19.53
N GLN A 338 14.60 -7.11 20.59
CA GLN A 338 15.98 -6.63 20.60
C GLN A 338 17.00 -7.78 20.48
N SER A 339 16.70 -8.96 21.05
CA SER A 339 17.60 -10.11 20.97
C SER A 339 17.73 -10.69 19.56
N LEU A 340 16.81 -10.36 18.64
CA LEU A 340 16.94 -10.69 17.22
C LEU A 340 18.06 -9.91 16.51
N GLY A 341 18.57 -8.82 17.10
CA GLY A 341 19.68 -8.04 16.55
C GLY A 341 19.33 -7.21 15.31
N HIS A 342 18.05 -6.99 15.00
CA HIS A 342 17.63 -6.17 13.87
C HIS A 342 17.96 -4.68 14.09
N THR A 343 18.67 -4.06 13.16
CA THR A 343 19.28 -2.72 13.38
C THR A 343 18.33 -1.55 13.17
N SER A 344 17.18 -1.78 12.52
CA SER A 344 16.27 -0.71 12.07
C SER A 344 14.88 -0.93 12.65
N ILE A 345 14.65 -0.43 13.86
CA ILE A 345 13.37 -0.53 14.57
C ILE A 345 13.02 0.83 15.16
N TYR A 346 11.82 1.33 14.89
CA TYR A 346 11.25 2.52 15.50
C TYR A 346 10.17 2.13 16.51
N TRP A 347 10.42 2.44 17.78
CA TRP A 347 9.48 2.24 18.88
C TRP A 347 8.60 3.47 19.03
N LYS A 348 7.31 3.32 18.74
CA LYS A 348 6.37 4.46 18.82
C LYS A 348 6.28 5.04 20.22
N GLU A 349 5.97 6.33 20.27
CA GLU A 349 5.82 7.08 21.53
C GLU A 349 4.83 6.38 22.46
N SER A 350 3.66 5.99 21.95
CA SER A 350 2.65 5.29 22.76
C SER A 350 3.17 3.99 23.40
N LEU A 351 4.07 3.26 22.74
CA LEU A 351 4.70 2.06 23.29
C LEU A 351 5.71 2.42 24.39
N ARG A 352 6.57 3.41 24.11
CA ARG A 352 7.57 3.93 25.07
C ARG A 352 6.91 4.45 26.35
N GLU A 353 5.85 5.25 26.22
CA GLU A 353 5.05 5.73 27.35
C GLU A 353 4.40 4.57 28.13
N PHE A 354 3.91 3.54 27.44
CA PHE A 354 3.21 2.44 28.07
C PHE A 354 4.11 1.56 28.94
N ILE A 355 5.34 1.28 28.49
CA ILE A 355 6.29 0.48 29.27
C ILE A 355 6.88 1.23 30.47
N ASN A 356 6.78 2.56 30.49
CA ASN A 356 7.22 3.41 31.61
C ASN A 356 6.18 3.52 32.73
N LYS A 357 4.97 2.97 32.55
CA LYS A 357 3.98 2.87 33.62
C LYS A 357 4.44 1.84 34.65
N GLN A 358 4.46 2.27 35.92
CA GLN A 358 4.80 1.44 37.07
C GLN A 358 3.78 0.32 37.27
#